data_AF-A0A8W4F9Y3-F1
#
_entry.id   AF-A0A8W4F9Y3-F1
#
_cell.length_a   1.000
_cell.length_b   1.000
_cell.length_c   1.000
_cell.angle_alpha   90.00
_cell.angle_beta   90.00
_cell.angle_gamma   90.00
#
_symmetry.space_group_name_H-M   'P 1'
#
loop_
_entity.id
_entity.type
_entity.pdbx_description
1 polymer ?
#
loop_
_entity_poly.entity_id
_entity_poly.type
_entity_poly.pdbx_seq_one_letter_code
_entity_poly.pdbx_strand_id
1 'polypeptide(L)'
;MFCSKKKSLEAERIVKANDREYNEKFQYTDNRIHTSKYNILTFLPINLFEQFQRVANAYFLFLLILQLIPEISSLTWFTTIVPLVLVVTMTAVKDATDDYFRHKSDNQVNNRQSEVLIDSKLQNEKWMNVKVGDIIKLENNQFVAADLLLLSSSEPYGLCYIETAELDGETNLKVRHALSVTSELGADINRLAEFDGIVVCEAPNNKLDKFTGVLSWKESKHSLSNEKIILRGCVLRNTSWCFGMVIFAGPDTKLMQNSGKTNFKRTSIDRLMNTLVLWIFGFLICLGIILAIGNTIWENEVGDQFRTFLFGNEGEKNSVFSGFLTFWSYIIILNTVVPISLYVR
;
A
#
# COMPACT_ATOMS: atom_id res chain seq x y z
N MET A 1 5.60 4.29 -12.05
CA MET A 1 6.80 3.49 -12.30
C MET A 1 7.95 4.11 -11.51
N PHE A 2 8.06 3.77 -10.22
CA PHE A 2 9.21 4.18 -9.41
C PHE A 2 10.16 3.00 -9.31
N CYS A 3 11.42 3.29 -9.62
CA CYS A 3 12.54 2.38 -9.66
C CYS A 3 12.67 1.64 -8.31
N SER A 4 12.07 0.46 -8.21
CA SER A 4 12.50 -0.53 -7.22
C SER A 4 13.88 -0.95 -7.67
N LYS A 5 14.92 -0.26 -7.16
CA LYS A 5 16.28 -0.80 -7.18
C LYS A 5 16.15 -2.24 -6.70
N LYS A 6 16.46 -3.18 -7.59
CA LYS A 6 16.51 -4.61 -7.30
C LYS A 6 17.48 -4.75 -6.13
N LYS A 7 16.97 -4.83 -4.90
CA LYS A 7 17.75 -5.15 -3.71
C LYS A 7 18.37 -6.50 -4.03
N SER A 8 19.69 -6.58 -4.17
CA SER A 8 20.38 -7.87 -4.20
C SER A 8 19.90 -8.65 -2.99
N LEU A 9 19.44 -9.89 -3.19
CA LEU A 9 19.00 -10.75 -2.10
C LEU A 9 20.18 -10.87 -1.11
N GLU A 10 20.10 -10.13 0.00
CA GLU A 10 21.03 -10.24 1.11
C GLU A 10 20.98 -11.69 1.57
N ALA A 11 22.10 -12.43 1.47
CA ALA A 11 22.17 -13.80 1.98
C ALA A 11 22.25 -13.78 3.51
N GLU A 12 23.03 -12.83 4.05
CA GLU A 12 23.29 -12.64 5.47
C GLU A 12 23.40 -11.14 5.76
N ARG A 13 23.04 -10.75 6.98
CA ARG A 13 23.13 -9.36 7.47
C ARG A 13 24.23 -9.24 8.50
N ILE A 14 25.09 -8.24 8.36
CA ILE A 14 26.27 -8.01 9.20
C ILE A 14 26.17 -6.62 9.81
N VAL A 15 25.90 -6.54 11.10
CA VAL A 15 25.72 -5.28 11.82
C VAL A 15 26.84 -5.11 12.84
N LYS A 16 27.50 -3.95 12.83
CA LYS A 16 28.46 -3.55 13.86
C LYS A 16 27.82 -2.55 14.82
N ALA A 17 28.00 -2.76 16.12
CA ALA A 17 27.49 -1.86 17.14
C ALA A 17 28.18 -0.49 17.11
N ASN A 18 27.42 0.59 17.32
CA ASN A 18 27.89 1.99 17.43
C ASN A 18 28.73 2.52 16.24
N ASP A 19 28.75 1.82 15.10
CA ASP A 19 29.54 2.18 13.93
C ASP A 19 28.63 2.42 12.72
N ARG A 20 28.09 3.64 12.65
CA ARG A 20 27.19 4.06 11.55
C ARG A 20 27.90 4.06 10.20
N GLU A 21 29.16 4.49 10.14
CA GLU A 21 29.94 4.55 8.89
C GLU A 21 30.20 3.16 8.31
N TYR A 22 30.48 2.17 9.16
CA TYR A 22 30.60 0.78 8.71
C TYR A 22 29.29 0.23 8.17
N ASN A 23 28.18 0.46 8.89
CA ASN A 23 26.87 -0.06 8.50
C ASN A 23 26.32 0.61 7.24
N GLU A 24 26.65 1.88 6.98
CA GLU A 24 26.24 2.61 5.77
C GLU A 24 26.80 1.98 4.46
N LYS A 25 27.92 1.25 4.54
CA LYS A 25 28.49 0.52 3.39
C LYS A 25 27.52 -0.54 2.82
N PHE A 26 26.64 -1.08 3.65
CA PHE A 26 25.67 -2.10 3.25
C PHE A 26 24.34 -1.51 2.76
N GLN A 27 24.16 -0.19 2.82
CA GLN A 27 22.94 0.50 2.36
C GLN A 27 21.65 -0.09 2.95
N TYR A 28 21.64 -0.33 4.27
CA TYR A 28 20.46 -0.78 4.99
C TYR A 28 19.30 0.22 4.86
N THR A 29 18.07 -0.28 5.01
CA THR A 29 16.88 0.57 4.93
C THR A 29 16.75 1.46 6.16
N ASP A 30 16.33 2.71 5.94
CA ASP A 30 15.97 3.63 7.02
C ASP A 30 14.79 3.11 7.84
N ASN A 31 14.69 3.56 9.11
CA ASN A 31 13.60 3.14 10.00
C ASN A 31 12.24 3.80 9.72
N ARG A 32 12.14 4.58 8.64
CA ARG A 32 10.92 5.27 8.24
C ARG A 32 9.88 4.29 7.69
N ILE A 33 8.67 4.35 8.25
CA ILE A 33 7.51 3.62 7.74
C ILE A 33 6.73 4.50 6.77
N HIS A 34 6.28 3.90 5.66
CA HIS A 34 5.40 4.52 4.68
C HIS A 34 4.38 3.47 4.21
N THR A 35 3.13 3.61 4.66
CA THR A 35 2.00 2.74 4.32
C THR A 35 1.01 3.38 3.36
N SER A 36 1.09 4.70 3.18
CA SER A 36 0.32 5.44 2.19
C SER A 36 0.67 5.02 0.76
N LYS A 37 -0.32 5.15 -0.12
CA LYS A 37 -0.22 4.73 -1.53
C LYS A 37 0.10 5.89 -2.45
N TYR A 38 -0.45 7.07 -2.14
CA TYR A 38 -0.40 8.21 -3.02
C TYR A 38 0.50 9.31 -2.44
N ASN A 39 1.23 9.96 -3.33
CA ASN A 39 1.79 11.28 -3.08
C ASN A 39 0.81 12.33 -3.62
N ILE A 40 0.89 13.58 -3.16
CA ILE A 40 0.02 14.69 -3.59
C ILE A 40 -0.03 14.81 -5.11
N LEU A 41 1.12 14.67 -5.79
CA LEU A 41 1.21 14.74 -7.26
C LEU A 41 0.79 13.45 -7.98
N THR A 42 1.00 12.30 -7.34
CA THR A 42 0.68 11.00 -7.96
C THR A 42 -0.75 10.55 -7.68
N PHE A 43 -1.44 11.21 -6.73
CA PHE A 43 -2.80 10.90 -6.33
C PHE A 43 -3.73 10.94 -7.54
N LEU A 44 -3.87 12.10 -8.19
CA LEU A 44 -4.81 12.27 -9.29
C LEU A 44 -4.57 11.29 -10.46
N PRO A 45 -3.36 11.17 -11.07
CA PRO A 45 -3.17 10.31 -12.23
C PRO A 45 -3.31 8.82 -11.90
N ILE A 46 -2.80 8.36 -10.75
CA ILE A 46 -2.87 6.94 -10.38
C ILE A 46 -4.30 6.59 -9.95
N ASN A 47 -4.93 7.42 -9.12
CA ASN A 47 -6.31 7.19 -8.69
C ASN A 47 -7.28 7.17 -9.88
N LEU A 48 -7.17 8.11 -10.82
CA LEU A 48 -7.99 8.10 -12.03
C LEU A 48 -7.74 6.85 -12.87
N PHE A 49 -6.47 6.48 -13.09
CA PHE A 49 -6.13 5.25 -13.82
C PHE A 49 -6.74 4.01 -13.16
N GLU A 50 -6.63 3.87 -11.84
CA GLU A 50 -7.24 2.76 -11.08
C GLU A 50 -8.77 2.75 -11.16
N GLN A 51 -9.40 3.93 -11.15
CA GLN A 51 -10.84 4.03 -11.33
C GLN A 51 -11.27 3.63 -12.74
N PHE A 52 -10.55 4.02 -13.79
CA PHE A 52 -10.87 3.65 -15.18
C PHE A 52 -10.47 2.22 -15.58
N GLN A 53 -9.67 1.53 -14.76
CA GLN A 53 -9.50 0.07 -14.90
C GLN A 53 -10.78 -0.72 -14.58
N ARG A 54 -11.79 -0.08 -13.99
CA ARG A 54 -13.12 -0.68 -13.81
C ARG A 54 -13.87 -0.65 -15.14
N VAL A 55 -14.36 -1.81 -15.58
CA VAL A 55 -15.07 -1.97 -16.87
C VAL A 55 -16.24 -0.98 -17.00
N ALA A 56 -16.96 -0.72 -15.91
CA ALA A 56 -18.06 0.25 -15.89
C ALA A 56 -17.62 1.68 -16.19
N ASN A 57 -16.55 2.16 -15.56
CA ASN A 57 -16.03 3.51 -15.80
C ASN A 57 -15.47 3.64 -17.22
N ALA A 58 -14.85 2.59 -17.74
CA ALA A 58 -14.43 2.52 -19.15
C ALA A 58 -15.63 2.54 -20.11
N TYR A 59 -16.72 1.85 -19.78
CA TYR A 59 -17.96 1.86 -20.56
C TYR A 59 -18.59 3.26 -20.62
N PHE A 60 -18.73 3.95 -19.49
CA PHE A 60 -19.27 5.32 -19.48
C PHE A 60 -18.34 6.32 -20.17
N LEU A 61 -17.02 6.13 -20.09
CA LEU A 61 -16.07 6.93 -20.85
C LEU A 61 -16.23 6.71 -22.36
N PHE A 62 -16.39 5.45 -22.77
CA PHE A 62 -16.63 5.11 -24.17
C PHE A 62 -17.93 5.74 -24.70
N LEU A 63 -19.02 5.67 -23.92
CA LEU A 63 -20.27 6.31 -24.29
C LEU A 63 -20.17 7.83 -24.34
N LEU A 64 -19.43 8.44 -23.42
CA LEU A 64 -19.17 9.89 -23.46
C LEU A 64 -18.45 10.27 -24.75
N ILE A 65 -17.45 9.50 -25.17
CA ILE A 65 -16.74 9.72 -26.45
C ILE A 65 -17.69 9.62 -27.64
N LEU A 66 -18.59 8.63 -27.66
CA LEU A 66 -19.61 8.50 -28.72
C LEU A 66 -20.59 9.67 -28.73
N GLN A 67 -21.02 10.16 -27.57
CA GLN A 67 -21.94 11.30 -27.47
C GLN A 67 -21.33 12.65 -27.87
N LEU A 68 -19.99 12.75 -27.91
CA LEU A 68 -19.30 13.94 -28.42
C LEU A 68 -19.38 14.06 -29.95
N ILE A 69 -19.76 12.99 -30.67
CA ILE A 69 -19.92 13.00 -32.12
C ILE A 69 -21.36 13.47 -32.46
N PRO A 70 -21.55 14.67 -33.03
CA PRO A 70 -22.88 15.26 -33.23
C PRO A 70 -23.78 14.45 -34.17
N GLU A 71 -23.21 13.70 -35.11
CA GLU A 71 -23.96 12.94 -36.13
C GLU A 71 -24.71 11.72 -35.57
N ILE A 72 -24.25 11.16 -34.45
CA ILE A 72 -24.86 9.97 -33.82
C ILE A 72 -25.52 10.30 -32.48
N SER A 73 -25.23 11.48 -31.93
CA SER A 73 -25.65 11.86 -30.60
C SER A 73 -27.09 12.36 -30.59
N SER A 74 -27.98 11.55 -30.03
CA SER A 74 -29.39 11.87 -29.79
C SER A 74 -29.64 12.50 -28.41
N LEU A 75 -28.64 12.46 -27.53
CA LEU A 75 -28.69 12.98 -26.16
C LEU A 75 -27.59 14.01 -25.95
N THR A 76 -27.88 15.01 -25.12
CA THR A 76 -26.87 16.02 -24.78
C THR A 76 -25.76 15.41 -23.92
N TRP A 77 -24.50 15.72 -24.27
CA TRP A 77 -23.29 15.20 -23.59
C TRP A 77 -23.27 15.45 -22.07
N PHE A 78 -23.96 16.51 -21.60
CA PHE A 78 -24.04 16.83 -20.18
C PHE A 78 -24.71 15.73 -19.34
N THR A 79 -25.61 14.94 -19.94
CA THR A 79 -26.37 13.90 -19.23
C THR A 79 -25.51 12.73 -18.78
N THR A 80 -24.41 12.45 -19.47
CA THR A 80 -23.48 11.35 -19.12
C THR A 80 -22.27 11.83 -18.34
N ILE A 81 -21.72 13.00 -18.68
CA ILE A 81 -20.53 13.52 -18.00
C ILE A 81 -20.81 13.91 -16.54
N VAL A 82 -21.98 14.50 -16.26
CA VAL A 82 -22.29 15.00 -14.90
C VAL A 82 -22.34 13.85 -13.89
N PRO A 83 -23.10 12.76 -14.12
CA PRO A 83 -23.06 11.61 -13.23
C PRO A 83 -21.67 10.97 -13.13
N LEU A 84 -20.95 10.81 -14.27
CA LEU A 84 -19.63 10.19 -14.29
C LEU A 84 -18.62 10.96 -13.43
N VAL A 85 -18.55 12.29 -13.62
CA VAL A 85 -17.66 13.17 -12.84
C VAL A 85 -18.04 13.13 -11.37
N LEU A 86 -19.33 13.12 -11.03
CA LEU A 86 -19.78 13.01 -9.64
C LEU A 86 -19.31 11.70 -9.00
N VAL A 87 -19.51 10.55 -9.66
CA VAL A 87 -19.08 9.24 -9.15
C VAL A 87 -17.56 9.17 -8.96
N VAL A 88 -16.80 9.59 -9.98
CA VAL A 88 -15.33 9.61 -9.96
C VAL A 88 -14.81 10.51 -8.85
N THR A 89 -15.43 11.69 -8.68
CA THR A 89 -15.05 12.66 -7.65
C THR A 89 -15.35 12.13 -6.26
N MET A 90 -16.55 11.57 -6.01
CA MET A 90 -16.90 10.98 -4.71
C MET A 90 -15.94 9.85 -4.33
N THR A 91 -15.63 8.96 -5.27
CA THR A 91 -14.66 7.87 -5.07
C THR A 91 -13.27 8.42 -4.77
N ALA A 92 -12.83 9.43 -5.52
CA ALA A 92 -11.55 10.10 -5.28
C ALA A 92 -11.47 10.75 -3.89
N VAL A 93 -12.53 11.44 -3.44
CA VAL A 93 -12.57 12.08 -2.11
C VAL A 93 -12.47 11.04 -1.00
N LYS A 94 -13.16 9.90 -1.14
CA LYS A 94 -13.06 8.78 -0.21
C LYS A 94 -11.63 8.24 -0.14
N ASP A 95 -11.04 7.91 -1.30
CA ASP A 95 -9.69 7.36 -1.38
C ASP A 95 -8.63 8.36 -0.87
N ALA A 96 -8.83 9.66 -1.11
CA ALA A 96 -7.98 10.73 -0.58
C ALA A 96 -8.06 10.81 0.96
N THR A 97 -9.27 10.68 1.51
CA THR A 97 -9.50 10.73 2.96
C THR A 97 -8.82 9.55 3.65
N ASP A 98 -8.99 8.34 3.11
CA ASP A 98 -8.34 7.13 3.62
C ASP A 98 -6.80 7.23 3.56
N ASP A 99 -6.25 7.73 2.45
CA ASP A 99 -4.80 7.90 2.33
C ASP A 99 -4.27 9.01 3.25
N TYR A 100 -5.02 10.10 3.46
CA TYR A 100 -4.69 11.14 4.43
C TYR A 100 -4.58 10.60 5.85
N PHE A 101 -5.53 9.77 6.28
CA PHE A 101 -5.45 9.13 7.59
C PHE A 101 -4.25 8.19 7.71
N ARG A 102 -3.85 7.51 6.63
CA ARG A 102 -2.59 6.72 6.61
C ARG A 102 -1.37 7.59 6.76
N HIS A 103 -1.25 8.69 6.01
CA HIS A 103 -0.14 9.64 6.16
C HIS A 103 -0.07 10.22 7.58
N LYS A 104 -1.21 10.53 8.19
CA LYS A 104 -1.28 11.01 9.58
C LYS A 104 -0.76 9.96 10.56
N SER A 105 -1.18 8.70 10.42
CA SER A 105 -0.72 7.58 11.25
C SER A 105 0.78 7.32 11.07
N ASP A 106 1.26 7.27 9.83
CA ASP A 106 2.68 7.09 9.51
C ASP A 106 3.53 8.21 10.13
N ASN A 107 3.07 9.47 10.03
CA ASN A 107 3.75 10.60 10.65
C ASN A 107 3.76 10.52 12.18
N GLN A 108 2.69 10.04 12.81
CA GLN A 108 2.67 9.83 14.26
C GLN A 108 3.71 8.80 14.68
N VAL A 109 3.79 7.66 14.00
CA VAL A 109 4.76 6.59 14.30
C VAL A 109 6.19 7.06 14.04
N ASN A 110 6.45 7.71 12.90
CA ASN A 110 7.80 8.16 12.52
C ASN A 110 8.36 9.26 13.43
N ASN A 111 7.50 10.07 14.07
CA ASN A 111 7.90 11.14 14.98
C ASN A 111 7.93 10.73 16.46
N ARG A 112 7.59 9.47 16.81
CA ARG A 112 7.79 8.96 18.17
C ARG A 112 9.27 9.09 18.56
N GLN A 113 9.51 9.33 19.85
CA GLN A 113 10.86 9.52 20.38
C GLN A 113 11.42 8.21 20.93
N SER A 114 12.73 8.06 20.84
CA SER A 114 13.50 6.97 21.44
C SER A 114 14.83 7.51 21.93
N GLU A 115 15.31 7.01 23.07
CA GLU A 115 16.64 7.36 23.57
C GLU A 115 17.69 6.51 22.84
N VAL A 116 18.53 7.16 22.03
CA VAL A 116 19.59 6.50 21.26
C VAL A 116 20.94 6.91 21.84
N LEU A 117 21.86 5.95 21.96
CA LEU A 117 23.23 6.18 22.39
C LEU A 117 24.05 6.69 21.20
N ILE A 118 24.40 7.98 21.23
CA ILE A 118 25.22 8.64 20.21
C ILE A 118 26.34 9.39 20.93
N ASP A 119 27.59 9.15 20.51
CA ASP A 119 28.78 9.79 21.07
C ASP A 119 28.88 9.68 22.61
N SER A 120 28.62 8.48 23.14
CA SER A 120 28.61 8.18 24.57
C SER A 120 27.56 8.95 25.40
N LYS A 121 26.53 9.51 24.75
CA LYS A 121 25.41 10.18 25.42
C LYS A 121 24.08 9.65 24.92
N LEU A 122 23.11 9.55 25.82
CA LEU A 122 21.73 9.25 25.45
C LEU A 122 21.08 10.52 24.91
N GLN A 123 20.62 10.46 23.67
CA GLN A 123 19.95 11.56 22.99
C GLN A 123 18.57 11.10 22.52
N ASN A 124 17.58 11.99 22.64
CA ASN A 124 16.24 11.72 22.13
C ASN A 124 16.23 11.91 20.62
N GLU A 125 15.96 10.82 19.91
CA GLU A 125 15.86 10.79 18.46
C GLU A 125 14.48 10.34 18.00
N LYS A 126 14.09 10.81 16.82
CA LYS A 126 12.87 10.35 16.18
C LYS A 126 13.06 8.93 15.69
N TRP A 127 11.99 8.13 15.75
CA TRP A 127 12.00 6.75 15.24
C TRP A 127 12.49 6.67 13.79
N MET A 128 12.13 7.62 12.93
CA MET A 128 12.60 7.64 11.54
C MET A 128 14.12 7.82 11.37
N ASN A 129 14.82 8.38 12.37
CA ASN A 129 16.26 8.65 12.34
C ASN A 129 17.10 7.52 12.95
N VAL A 130 16.46 6.56 13.62
CA VAL A 130 17.13 5.38 14.18
C VAL A 130 17.76 4.57 13.04
N LYS A 131 19.05 4.25 13.17
CA LYS A 131 19.78 3.46 12.17
C LYS A 131 20.14 2.08 12.71
N VAL A 132 20.47 1.17 11.79
CA VAL A 132 20.96 -0.17 12.11
C VAL A 132 22.32 -0.08 12.82
N GLY A 133 22.49 -0.82 13.91
CA GLY A 133 23.68 -0.81 14.77
C GLY A 133 23.64 0.23 15.90
N ASP A 134 22.66 1.13 15.91
CA ASP A 134 22.46 2.04 17.04
C ASP A 134 22.03 1.26 18.29
N ILE A 135 22.50 1.69 19.46
CA ILE A 135 22.03 1.18 20.75
C ILE A 135 20.91 2.10 21.26
N ILE A 136 19.79 1.50 21.64
CA ILE A 136 18.60 2.18 22.11
C ILE A 136 18.36 1.80 23.57
N LYS A 137 18.07 2.80 24.40
CA LYS A 137 17.47 2.60 25.73
C LYS A 137 15.95 2.62 25.60
N LEU A 138 15.31 1.61 26.15
CA LEU A 138 13.86 1.52 26.28
C LEU A 138 13.50 1.62 27.76
N GLU A 139 12.47 2.41 28.06
CA GLU A 139 11.89 2.51 29.40
C GLU A 139 10.63 1.65 29.53
N ASN A 140 10.22 1.40 30.77
CA ASN A 140 8.99 0.65 31.05
C ASN A 140 7.76 1.30 30.37
N ASN A 141 6.90 0.47 29.80
CA ASN A 141 5.71 0.84 29.02
C ASN A 141 5.99 1.59 27.70
N GLN A 142 7.23 1.54 27.20
CA GLN A 142 7.58 2.12 25.89
C GLN A 142 7.46 1.09 24.77
N PHE A 143 7.03 1.55 23.60
CA PHE A 143 7.05 0.75 22.38
C PHE A 143 8.46 0.61 21.82
N VAL A 144 8.74 -0.55 21.25
CA VAL A 144 10.02 -0.82 20.58
C VAL A 144 10.01 -0.25 19.16
N ALA A 145 11.02 0.56 18.84
CA ALA A 145 11.12 1.31 17.58
C ALA A 145 11.53 0.46 16.35
N ALA A 146 12.26 -0.62 16.56
CA ALA A 146 12.89 -1.46 15.53
C ALA A 146 13.15 -2.86 16.09
N ASP A 147 13.60 -3.84 15.30
CA ASP A 147 13.94 -5.14 15.87
C ASP A 147 15.31 -5.05 16.56
N LEU A 148 15.34 -5.27 17.87
CA LEU A 148 16.49 -5.05 18.73
C LEU A 148 17.08 -6.37 19.25
N LEU A 149 18.39 -6.52 19.18
CA LEU A 149 19.12 -7.51 19.98
C LEU A 149 19.25 -6.99 21.41
N LEU A 150 18.71 -7.73 22.38
CA LEU A 150 18.79 -7.36 23.80
C LEU A 150 20.24 -7.49 24.32
N LEU A 151 20.80 -6.39 24.82
CA LEU A 151 22.15 -6.33 25.37
C LEU A 151 22.15 -6.45 26.88
N SER A 152 21.39 -5.59 27.56
CA SER A 152 21.28 -5.56 29.02
C SER A 152 19.86 -5.15 29.45
N SER A 153 19.51 -5.49 30.68
CA SER A 153 18.19 -5.22 31.26
C SER A 153 18.34 -4.92 32.74
N SER A 154 17.35 -4.24 33.33
CA SER A 154 17.31 -3.95 34.76
C SER A 154 17.05 -5.17 35.64
N GLU A 155 16.38 -6.19 35.11
CA GLU A 155 16.02 -7.38 35.88
C GLU A 155 17.22 -8.32 36.06
N PRO A 156 17.25 -9.12 37.15
CA PRO A 156 18.31 -10.09 37.37
C PRO A 156 18.41 -11.10 36.21
N TYR A 157 19.63 -11.58 35.96
CA TYR A 157 19.94 -12.50 34.85
C TYR A 157 19.69 -11.94 33.44
N GLY A 158 19.51 -10.61 33.31
CA GLY A 158 19.29 -9.96 32.02
C GLY A 158 17.94 -10.31 31.39
N LEU A 159 16.94 -10.57 32.23
CA LEU A 159 15.57 -10.85 31.79
C LEU A 159 14.87 -9.56 31.34
N CYS A 160 13.97 -9.64 30.37
CA CYS A 160 13.00 -8.59 30.15
C CYS A 160 11.65 -9.18 29.76
N TYR A 161 10.58 -8.49 30.14
CA TYR A 161 9.22 -8.90 29.81
C TYR A 161 8.67 -8.00 28.71
N ILE A 162 8.14 -8.62 27.66
CA ILE A 162 7.55 -7.90 26.53
C ILE A 162 6.11 -8.34 26.33
N GLU A 163 5.25 -7.38 26.04
CA GLU A 163 3.88 -7.61 25.61
C GLU A 163 3.84 -7.62 24.08
N THR A 164 3.28 -8.68 23.48
CA THR A 164 3.20 -8.86 22.02
C THR A 164 1.81 -8.63 21.43
N ALA A 165 0.92 -7.97 22.17
CA ALA A 165 -0.47 -7.76 21.78
C ALA A 165 -0.66 -7.12 20.39
N GLU A 166 0.26 -6.25 19.92
CA GLU A 166 0.19 -5.66 18.57
C GLU A 166 0.62 -6.63 17.45
N LEU A 167 1.39 -7.67 17.75
CA LEU A 167 1.95 -8.61 16.78
C LEU A 167 1.07 -9.84 16.59
N ASP A 168 0.69 -10.49 17.69
CA ASP A 168 -0.04 -11.77 17.71
C ASP A 168 -1.37 -11.72 18.46
N GLY A 169 -1.70 -10.59 19.09
CA GLY A 169 -2.92 -10.45 19.91
C GLY A 169 -2.83 -11.16 21.26
N GLU A 170 -1.69 -11.73 21.63
CA GLU A 170 -1.48 -12.35 22.93
C GLU A 170 -1.23 -11.26 23.98
N THR A 171 -2.03 -11.27 25.06
CA THR A 171 -1.88 -10.35 26.20
C THR A 171 -0.87 -10.86 27.24
N ASN A 172 -0.38 -12.08 27.07
CA ASN A 172 0.60 -12.67 27.97
C ASN A 172 1.96 -12.03 27.76
N LEU A 173 2.66 -11.80 28.88
CA LEU A 173 4.03 -11.32 28.84
C LEU A 173 4.97 -12.44 28.41
N LYS A 174 5.74 -12.20 27.35
CA LYS A 174 6.80 -13.09 26.89
C LYS A 174 8.12 -12.68 27.53
N VAL A 175 8.86 -13.66 28.03
CA VAL A 175 10.19 -13.43 28.60
C VAL A 175 11.23 -13.46 27.48
N ARG A 176 12.13 -12.49 27.47
CA ARG A 176 13.34 -12.48 26.64
C ARG A 176 14.56 -12.37 27.55
N HIS A 177 15.69 -12.82 27.04
CA HIS A 177 16.92 -12.95 27.82
C HIS A 177 18.07 -12.25 27.10
N ALA A 178 18.85 -11.43 27.79
CA ALA A 178 20.12 -10.92 27.27
C ALA A 178 21.14 -12.07 27.15
N LEU A 179 22.23 -11.86 26.41
CA LEU A 179 23.40 -12.75 26.55
C LEU A 179 24.05 -12.47 27.92
N SER A 180 24.56 -13.52 28.57
CA SER A 180 25.23 -13.36 29.87
C SER A 180 26.39 -12.36 29.78
N VAL A 181 27.19 -12.45 28.72
CA VAL A 181 28.36 -11.59 28.51
C VAL A 181 27.97 -10.13 28.29
N THR A 182 26.86 -9.85 27.59
CA THR A 182 26.39 -8.47 27.38
C THR A 182 25.61 -7.94 28.57
N SER A 183 24.97 -8.81 29.35
CA SER A 183 24.20 -8.42 30.54
C SER A 183 25.09 -7.77 31.60
N GLU A 184 26.38 -8.11 31.64
CA GLU A 184 27.37 -7.48 32.53
C GLU A 184 27.64 -6.01 32.22
N LEU A 185 27.28 -5.53 31.02
CA LEU A 185 27.39 -4.11 30.66
C LEU A 185 26.45 -3.23 31.50
N GLY A 186 25.36 -3.80 32.02
CA GLY A 186 24.42 -3.11 32.90
C GLY A 186 23.86 -1.82 32.28
N ALA A 187 23.75 -0.78 33.11
CA ALA A 187 23.33 0.57 32.71
C ALA A 187 24.52 1.52 32.43
N ASP A 188 25.74 0.99 32.36
CA ASP A 188 26.95 1.81 32.18
C ASP A 188 27.06 2.30 30.74
N ILE A 189 26.63 3.55 30.51
CA ILE A 189 26.60 4.20 29.19
C ILE A 189 27.97 4.16 28.50
N ASN A 190 29.06 4.37 29.25
CA ASN A 190 30.42 4.36 28.69
C ASN A 190 30.81 2.96 28.18
N ARG A 191 30.46 1.89 28.90
CA ARG A 191 30.74 0.51 28.47
C ARG A 191 29.90 0.12 27.27
N LEU A 192 28.66 0.60 27.21
CA LEU A 192 27.79 0.42 26.06
C LEU A 192 28.27 1.20 24.84
N ALA A 193 28.91 2.36 25.02
CA ALA A 193 29.49 3.14 23.94
C ALA A 193 30.75 2.49 23.35
N GLU A 194 31.58 1.87 24.21
CA GLU A 194 32.77 1.09 23.81
C GLU A 194 32.42 -0.29 23.23
N PHE A 195 31.16 -0.71 23.27
CA PHE A 195 30.74 -2.00 22.74
C PHE A 195 30.89 -2.05 21.22
N ASP A 196 31.79 -2.90 20.75
CA ASP A 196 32.21 -3.05 19.35
C ASP A 196 31.78 -4.40 18.72
N GLY A 197 30.77 -5.05 19.30
CA GLY A 197 30.28 -6.34 18.85
C GLY A 197 29.78 -6.35 17.41
N ILE A 198 30.11 -7.42 16.67
CA ILE A 198 29.64 -7.65 15.30
C ILE A 198 28.62 -8.78 15.30
N VAL A 199 27.41 -8.50 14.84
CA VAL A 199 26.34 -9.48 14.70
C VAL A 199 26.21 -9.90 13.24
N VAL A 200 26.32 -11.19 13.00
CA VAL A 200 26.01 -11.82 11.71
C VAL A 200 24.70 -12.59 11.86
N CYS A 201 23.65 -12.23 11.13
CA CYS A 201 22.34 -12.86 11.22
C CYS A 201 21.76 -13.19 9.84
N GLU A 202 20.69 -13.99 9.85
CA GLU A 202 19.94 -14.29 8.63
C GLU A 202 19.32 -13.02 8.00
N ALA A 203 19.02 -13.11 6.71
CA ALA A 203 18.32 -12.05 5.99
C ALA A 203 16.93 -11.75 6.62
N PRO A 204 16.40 -10.51 6.43
CA PRO A 204 15.07 -10.13 6.88
C PRO A 204 14.02 -11.15 6.42
N ASN A 205 13.24 -11.68 7.36
CA ASN A 205 12.21 -12.67 7.09
C ASN A 205 10.91 -12.35 7.84
N ASN A 206 9.81 -12.95 7.42
CA ASN A 206 8.49 -12.76 8.02
C ASN A 206 8.16 -13.77 9.13
N LYS A 207 9.11 -14.61 9.57
CA LYS A 207 8.85 -15.62 10.61
C LYS A 207 9.11 -15.02 11.99
N LEU A 208 8.04 -14.72 12.74
CA LEU A 208 8.15 -14.11 14.07
C LEU A 208 8.94 -15.00 15.06
N ASP A 209 8.81 -16.32 14.95
CA ASP A 209 9.42 -17.28 15.89
C ASP A 209 10.86 -17.69 15.56
N LYS A 210 11.33 -17.39 14.35
CA LYS A 210 12.66 -17.80 13.88
C LYS A 210 13.61 -16.61 13.84
N PHE A 211 14.69 -16.68 14.61
CA PHE A 211 15.82 -15.78 14.46
C PHE A 211 17.11 -16.56 14.73
N THR A 212 18.02 -16.56 13.76
CA THR A 212 19.33 -17.19 13.90
C THR A 212 20.43 -16.18 13.55
N GLY A 213 21.41 -16.06 14.45
CA GLY A 213 22.60 -15.26 14.22
C GLY A 213 23.73 -15.60 15.18
N VAL A 214 24.85 -14.92 15.03
CA VAL A 214 26.04 -15.06 15.86
C VAL A 214 26.56 -13.67 16.21
N LEU A 215 26.72 -13.40 17.51
CA LEU A 215 27.45 -12.23 18.00
C LEU A 215 28.93 -12.61 18.14
N SER A 216 29.80 -11.89 17.46
CA SER A 216 31.25 -11.96 17.64
C SER A 216 31.71 -10.78 18.48
N TRP A 217 32.22 -11.04 19.68
CA TRP A 217 32.69 -10.01 20.61
C TRP A 217 33.85 -10.54 21.47
N LYS A 218 34.92 -9.75 21.65
CA LYS A 218 36.13 -10.13 22.41
C LYS A 218 36.69 -11.53 22.03
N GLU A 219 36.85 -11.76 20.73
CA GLU A 219 37.30 -13.04 20.13
C GLU A 219 36.40 -14.26 20.41
N SER A 220 35.27 -14.06 21.09
CA SER A 220 34.29 -15.10 21.41
C SER A 220 33.08 -15.00 20.48
N LYS A 221 32.54 -16.15 20.08
CA LYS A 221 31.32 -16.25 19.27
C LYS A 221 30.17 -16.78 20.13
N HIS A 222 29.07 -16.04 20.14
CA HIS A 222 27.87 -16.40 20.88
C HIS A 222 26.69 -16.60 19.91
N SER A 223 26.04 -17.74 19.99
CA SER A 223 24.84 -18.02 19.18
C SER A 223 23.67 -17.17 19.67
N LEU A 224 22.95 -16.57 18.71
CA LEU A 224 21.74 -15.80 18.94
C LEU A 224 20.53 -16.63 18.48
N SER A 225 19.55 -16.74 19.37
CA SER A 225 18.25 -17.36 19.13
C SER A 225 17.14 -16.30 19.20
N ASN A 226 15.90 -16.68 18.87
CA ASN A 226 14.75 -15.78 18.94
C ASN A 226 14.56 -15.18 20.34
N GLU A 227 14.88 -15.88 21.42
CA GLU A 227 14.76 -15.38 22.80
C GLU A 227 15.63 -14.14 23.09
N LYS A 228 16.62 -13.86 22.25
CA LYS A 228 17.55 -12.72 22.39
C LYS A 228 17.08 -11.46 21.65
N ILE A 229 16.03 -11.54 20.82
CA ILE A 229 15.53 -10.40 20.03
C ILE A 229 14.19 -9.88 20.60
N ILE A 230 14.02 -8.57 20.57
CA ILE A 230 12.76 -7.88 20.81
C ILE A 230 12.30 -7.26 19.50
N LEU A 231 11.04 -7.52 19.12
CA LEU A 231 10.52 -7.09 17.83
C LEU A 231 9.88 -5.70 17.91
N ARG A 232 9.83 -5.01 16.77
CA ARG A 232 9.06 -3.77 16.63
C ARG A 232 7.58 -4.01 16.93
N GLY A 233 6.96 -3.08 17.65
CA GLY A 233 5.54 -3.17 18.06
C GLY A 233 5.33 -3.88 19.41
N CYS A 234 6.35 -4.56 19.94
CA CYS A 234 6.32 -4.99 21.33
C CYS A 234 6.32 -3.78 22.29
N VAL A 235 5.73 -3.96 23.46
CA VAL A 235 5.81 -3.01 24.58
C VAL A 235 6.64 -3.62 25.69
N LEU A 236 7.64 -2.88 26.19
CA LEU A 236 8.38 -3.30 27.37
C LEU A 236 7.48 -3.20 28.60
N ARG A 237 7.38 -4.27 29.39
CA ARG A 237 6.58 -4.32 30.63
C ARG A 237 7.42 -4.89 31.76
N ASN A 238 7.04 -4.58 33.00
CA ASN A 238 7.63 -5.16 34.21
C ASN A 238 9.18 -5.16 34.22
N THR A 239 9.78 -4.20 33.53
CA THR A 239 11.23 -4.06 33.35
C THR A 239 11.47 -2.55 33.33
N SER A 240 12.28 -2.02 34.24
CA SER A 240 12.44 -0.57 34.38
C SER A 240 13.14 0.05 33.17
N TRP A 241 14.20 -0.60 32.68
CA TRP A 241 14.91 -0.22 31.47
C TRP A 241 15.53 -1.45 30.80
N CYS A 242 15.71 -1.38 29.49
CA CYS A 242 16.59 -2.30 28.77
C CYS A 242 17.37 -1.58 27.66
N PHE A 243 18.56 -2.09 27.34
CA PHE A 243 19.35 -1.63 26.20
C PHE A 243 19.32 -2.68 25.10
N GLY A 244 19.08 -2.24 23.88
CA GLY A 244 19.07 -3.11 22.71
C GLY A 244 19.76 -2.48 21.51
N MET A 245 20.47 -3.29 20.74
CA MET A 245 21.09 -2.86 19.48
C MET A 245 20.16 -3.13 18.30
N VAL A 246 19.97 -2.15 17.42
CA VAL A 246 19.09 -2.27 16.25
C VAL A 246 19.69 -3.23 15.22
N ILE A 247 18.96 -4.30 14.88
CA ILE A 247 19.33 -5.27 13.83
C ILE A 247 18.57 -5.02 12.54
N PHE A 248 17.25 -4.89 12.64
CA PHE A 248 16.38 -4.61 11.49
C PHE A 248 15.62 -3.31 11.72
N ALA A 249 15.63 -2.43 10.72
CA ALA A 249 14.98 -1.12 10.75
C ALA A 249 13.95 -0.98 9.62
N GLY A 250 12.83 -0.31 9.93
CA GLY A 250 11.81 0.09 8.96
C GLY A 250 11.19 -1.11 8.22
N PRO A 251 11.22 -1.13 6.87
CA PRO A 251 10.66 -2.21 6.07
C PRO A 251 11.27 -3.59 6.35
N ASP A 252 12.51 -3.65 6.83
CA ASP A 252 13.20 -4.91 7.10
C ASP A 252 12.80 -5.54 8.44
N THR A 253 12.06 -4.83 9.30
CA THR A 253 11.55 -5.42 10.56
C THR A 253 10.55 -6.54 10.29
N LYS A 254 10.51 -7.54 11.17
CA LYS A 254 9.60 -8.69 11.01
C LYS A 254 8.13 -8.29 10.98
N LEU A 255 7.75 -7.27 11.75
CA LEU A 255 6.40 -6.70 11.72
C LEU A 255 6.06 -6.17 10.32
N MET A 256 6.98 -5.44 9.69
CA MET A 256 6.73 -4.88 8.36
C MET A 256 6.81 -5.92 7.24
N GLN A 257 7.63 -6.97 7.40
CA GLN A 257 7.64 -8.11 6.48
C GLN A 257 6.33 -8.92 6.52
N ASN A 258 5.63 -8.93 7.66
CA ASN A 258 4.28 -9.51 7.78
C ASN A 258 3.16 -8.55 7.37
N SER A 259 3.41 -7.25 7.41
CA SER A 259 2.50 -6.23 6.91
C SER A 259 2.51 -6.25 5.39
N GLY A 260 1.77 -7.19 4.80
CA GLY A 260 1.73 -7.41 3.36
C GLY A 260 1.53 -6.11 2.57
N LYS A 261 2.02 -6.09 1.32
CA LYS A 261 1.89 -4.92 0.44
C LYS A 261 0.43 -4.47 0.37
N THR A 262 0.21 -3.16 0.45
CA THR A 262 -1.13 -2.56 0.42
C THR A 262 -1.78 -2.74 -0.95
N ASN A 263 -2.33 -3.91 -1.21
CA ASN A 263 -3.02 -4.21 -2.45
C ASN A 263 -4.39 -3.51 -2.50
N PHE A 264 -4.88 -3.22 -3.69
CA PHE A 264 -6.24 -2.73 -3.87
C PHE A 264 -7.20 -3.89 -3.61
N LYS A 265 -7.94 -3.82 -2.49
CA LYS A 265 -8.95 -4.84 -2.15
C LYS A 265 -10.18 -4.58 -3.02
N ARG A 266 -10.49 -5.52 -3.92
CA ARG A 266 -11.76 -5.55 -4.66
C ARG A 266 -12.75 -6.42 -3.92
N THR A 267 -13.95 -5.92 -3.70
CA THR A 267 -15.02 -6.74 -3.11
C THR A 267 -15.49 -7.80 -4.12
N SER A 268 -16.07 -8.89 -3.63
CA SER A 268 -16.72 -9.88 -4.50
C SER A 268 -17.86 -9.25 -5.32
N ILE A 269 -18.55 -8.28 -4.72
CA ILE A 269 -19.60 -7.49 -5.37
C ILE A 269 -19.03 -6.70 -6.55
N ASP A 270 -17.84 -6.08 -6.43
CA ASP A 270 -17.21 -5.36 -7.54
C ASP A 270 -16.94 -6.29 -8.75
N ARG A 271 -16.60 -7.55 -8.49
CA ARG A 271 -16.40 -8.53 -9.58
C ARG A 271 -17.71 -8.91 -10.23
N LEU A 272 -18.74 -9.24 -9.43
CA LEU A 272 -20.07 -9.56 -9.91
C LEU A 272 -20.63 -8.42 -10.78
N MET A 273 -20.51 -7.20 -10.29
CA MET A 273 -20.93 -5.98 -10.97
C MET A 273 -20.23 -5.82 -12.32
N ASN A 274 -18.90 -5.97 -12.40
CA ASN A 274 -18.18 -5.92 -13.68
C ASN A 274 -18.66 -7.02 -14.66
N THR A 275 -18.95 -8.23 -14.16
CA THR A 275 -19.50 -9.30 -14.99
C THR A 275 -20.89 -8.94 -15.53
N LEU A 276 -21.78 -8.39 -14.70
CA LEU A 276 -23.12 -7.94 -15.13
C LEU A 276 -23.05 -6.84 -16.19
N VAL A 277 -22.11 -5.89 -16.08
CA VAL A 277 -21.89 -4.86 -17.13
C VAL A 277 -21.58 -5.49 -18.47
N LEU A 278 -20.71 -6.50 -18.50
CA LEU A 278 -20.35 -7.17 -19.75
C LEU A 278 -21.56 -7.88 -20.39
N TRP A 279 -22.42 -8.50 -19.58
CA TRP A 279 -23.68 -9.08 -20.07
C TRP A 279 -24.61 -8.03 -20.65
N ILE A 280 -24.80 -6.90 -19.95
CA ILE A 280 -25.65 -5.80 -20.43
C ILE A 280 -25.08 -5.19 -21.72
N PHE A 281 -23.76 -5.00 -21.79
CA PHE A 281 -23.09 -4.49 -22.99
C PHE A 281 -23.30 -5.42 -24.19
N GLY A 282 -23.15 -6.74 -24.01
CA GLY A 282 -23.44 -7.72 -25.05
C GLY A 282 -24.90 -7.67 -25.50
N PHE A 283 -25.84 -7.58 -24.55
CA PHE A 283 -27.27 -7.45 -24.85
C PHE A 283 -27.58 -6.17 -25.64
N LEU A 284 -26.99 -5.03 -25.26
CA LEU A 284 -27.17 -3.74 -25.95
C LEU A 284 -26.64 -3.77 -27.39
N ILE A 285 -25.50 -4.41 -27.64
CA ILE A 285 -24.98 -4.59 -29.01
C ILE A 285 -25.96 -5.41 -29.84
N CYS A 286 -26.44 -6.54 -29.31
CA CYS A 286 -27.41 -7.38 -30.03
C CYS A 286 -28.68 -6.61 -30.39
N LEU A 287 -29.25 -5.87 -29.43
CA LEU A 287 -30.45 -5.07 -29.65
C LEU A 287 -30.19 -3.94 -30.65
N GLY A 288 -29.04 -3.27 -30.56
CA GLY A 288 -28.62 -2.23 -31.51
C GLY A 288 -28.52 -2.76 -32.94
N ILE A 289 -27.94 -3.97 -33.14
CA ILE A 289 -27.84 -4.61 -34.46
C ILE A 289 -29.23 -4.87 -35.04
N ILE A 290 -30.15 -5.44 -34.23
CA ILE A 290 -31.53 -5.73 -34.68
C ILE A 290 -32.24 -4.45 -35.13
N LEU A 291 -32.13 -3.38 -34.34
CA LEU A 291 -32.74 -2.08 -34.66
C LEU A 291 -32.11 -1.43 -35.89
N ALA A 292 -30.79 -1.55 -36.07
CA ALA A 292 -30.09 -1.02 -37.24
C ALA A 292 -30.48 -1.74 -38.54
N ILE A 293 -30.62 -3.07 -38.50
CA ILE A 293 -31.12 -3.86 -39.63
C ILE A 293 -32.56 -3.44 -39.95
N GLY A 294 -33.42 -3.34 -38.93
CA GLY A 294 -34.79 -2.88 -39.10
C GLY A 294 -34.87 -1.50 -39.75
N ASN A 295 -34.03 -0.56 -39.30
CA ASN A 295 -33.96 0.78 -39.90
C ASN A 295 -33.49 0.74 -41.36
N THR A 296 -32.50 -0.10 -41.68
CA THR A 296 -31.99 -0.24 -43.06
C THR A 296 -33.05 -0.80 -44.01
N ILE A 297 -33.82 -1.81 -43.56
CA ILE A 297 -34.92 -2.39 -44.34
C ILE A 297 -36.02 -1.35 -44.54
N TRP A 298 -36.42 -0.64 -43.47
CA TRP A 298 -37.46 0.37 -43.54
C TRP A 298 -37.07 1.55 -44.45
N GLU A 299 -35.82 1.99 -44.38
CA GLU A 299 -35.30 3.06 -45.24
C GLU A 299 -35.35 2.67 -46.72
N ASN A 300 -35.06 1.40 -47.04
CA ASN A 300 -35.11 0.88 -48.41
C ASN A 300 -36.55 0.74 -48.95
N GLU A 301 -37.50 0.31 -48.12
CA GLU A 301 -38.86 0.03 -48.60
C GLU A 301 -39.80 1.25 -48.54
N VAL A 302 -39.65 2.11 -47.54
CA VAL A 302 -40.59 3.21 -47.25
C VAL A 302 -39.88 4.57 -47.24
N GLY A 303 -38.60 4.60 -46.87
CA GLY A 303 -37.81 5.83 -46.70
C GLY A 303 -37.73 6.71 -47.94
N ASP A 304 -37.59 6.14 -49.13
CA ASP A 304 -37.51 6.92 -50.40
C ASP A 304 -38.76 7.77 -50.67
N GLN A 305 -39.94 7.29 -50.29
CA GLN A 305 -41.19 8.06 -50.42
C GLN A 305 -41.26 9.21 -49.40
N PHE A 306 -40.73 8.99 -48.18
CA PHE A 306 -40.79 9.95 -47.08
C PHE A 306 -39.68 11.02 -47.17
N ARG A 307 -38.51 10.68 -47.74
CA ARG A 307 -37.39 11.61 -47.98
C ARG A 307 -37.78 12.79 -48.87
N THR A 308 -38.66 12.56 -49.84
CA THR A 308 -39.20 13.60 -50.74
C THR A 308 -39.94 14.70 -49.97
N PHE A 309 -40.55 14.38 -48.82
CA PHE A 309 -41.28 15.34 -47.99
C PHE A 309 -40.43 16.04 -46.92
N LEU A 310 -39.33 15.43 -46.45
CA LEU A 310 -38.55 15.93 -45.31
C LEU A 310 -37.30 16.72 -45.69
N PHE A 311 -36.56 16.33 -46.73
CA PHE A 311 -35.16 16.75 -46.89
C PHE A 311 -34.81 17.48 -48.19
N GLY A 312 -35.80 17.85 -49.01
CA GLY A 312 -35.62 18.79 -50.13
C GLY A 312 -34.24 18.71 -50.81
N ASN A 313 -33.91 17.56 -51.42
CA ASN A 313 -32.71 17.35 -52.24
C ASN A 313 -31.32 17.57 -51.60
N GLU A 314 -31.12 17.27 -50.32
CA GLU A 314 -29.75 17.08 -49.79
C GLU A 314 -29.30 15.60 -49.83
N GLY A 315 -28.57 15.25 -50.91
CA GLY A 315 -27.56 14.18 -50.98
C GLY A 315 -28.00 12.73 -50.72
N GLU A 316 -27.69 11.83 -51.67
CA GLU A 316 -27.84 10.38 -51.52
C GLU A 316 -27.05 9.82 -50.31
N LYS A 317 -27.68 9.75 -49.14
CA LYS A 317 -27.13 8.98 -48.02
C LYS A 317 -27.43 7.51 -48.26
N ASN A 318 -26.38 6.71 -48.48
CA ASN A 318 -26.42 5.25 -48.55
C ASN A 318 -27.27 4.70 -47.39
N SER A 319 -28.28 3.88 -47.70
CA SER A 319 -29.17 3.26 -46.69
C SER A 319 -28.38 2.50 -45.62
N VAL A 320 -27.30 1.82 -46.03
CA VAL A 320 -26.36 1.14 -45.13
C VAL A 320 -25.66 2.12 -44.18
N PHE A 321 -25.28 3.30 -44.66
CA PHE A 321 -24.65 4.34 -43.82
C PHE A 321 -25.65 4.94 -42.82
N SER A 322 -26.91 5.11 -43.22
CA SER A 322 -28.00 5.50 -42.30
C SER A 322 -28.18 4.45 -41.20
N GLY A 323 -28.28 3.17 -41.56
CA GLY A 323 -28.32 2.06 -40.61
C GLY A 323 -27.14 2.03 -39.63
N PHE A 324 -25.93 2.33 -40.12
CA PHE A 324 -24.73 2.42 -39.29
C PHE A 324 -24.77 3.58 -38.28
N LEU A 325 -25.22 4.78 -38.69
CA LEU A 325 -25.39 5.91 -37.75
C LEU A 325 -26.49 5.62 -36.73
N THR A 326 -27.59 5.01 -37.17
CA THR A 326 -28.73 4.62 -36.33
C THR A 326 -28.34 3.57 -35.29
N PHE A 327 -27.44 2.63 -35.62
CA PHE A 327 -26.86 1.68 -34.65
C PHE A 327 -26.24 2.39 -33.45
N TRP A 328 -25.35 3.36 -33.70
CA TRP A 328 -24.68 4.10 -32.63
C TRP A 328 -25.65 5.00 -31.86
N SER A 329 -26.62 5.61 -32.55
CA SER A 329 -27.66 6.42 -31.90
C SER A 329 -28.51 5.59 -30.94
N TYR A 330 -28.90 4.36 -31.30
CA TYR A 330 -29.65 3.48 -30.41
C TYR A 330 -28.84 2.99 -29.22
N ILE A 331 -27.54 2.73 -29.39
CA ILE A 331 -26.65 2.43 -28.24
C ILE A 331 -26.67 3.59 -27.23
N ILE A 332 -26.64 4.84 -27.71
CA ILE A 332 -26.68 6.03 -26.87
C ILE A 332 -28.02 6.15 -26.13
N ILE A 333 -29.15 5.91 -26.80
CA ILE A 333 -30.50 6.00 -26.20
C ILE A 333 -30.70 4.91 -25.13
N LEU A 334 -30.26 3.68 -25.45
CA LEU A 334 -30.45 2.51 -24.60
C LEU A 334 -29.40 2.38 -23.48
N ASN A 335 -28.43 3.30 -23.40
CA ASN A 335 -27.48 3.41 -22.28
C ASN A 335 -28.18 3.43 -20.91
N THR A 336 -29.40 3.97 -20.83
CA THR A 336 -30.22 4.00 -19.60
C THR A 336 -30.45 2.62 -18.96
N VAL A 337 -30.26 1.52 -19.69
CA VAL A 337 -30.29 0.15 -19.19
C VAL A 337 -29.12 -0.16 -18.23
N VAL A 338 -28.01 0.57 -18.30
CA VAL A 338 -26.90 0.48 -17.35
C VAL A 338 -27.04 1.61 -16.32
N PRO A 339 -27.62 1.35 -15.13
CA PRO A 339 -27.78 2.37 -14.11
C PRO A 339 -26.42 2.84 -13.58
N ILE A 340 -26.10 4.12 -13.79
CA ILE A 340 -24.89 4.77 -13.25
C ILE A 340 -24.88 4.73 -11.71
N SER A 341 -26.07 4.73 -11.08
CA SER A 341 -26.24 4.67 -9.63
C SER A 341 -25.80 3.35 -9.00
N LEU A 342 -25.70 2.26 -9.77
CA LEU A 342 -25.28 0.95 -9.26
C LEU A 342 -23.81 0.97 -8.76
N TYR A 343 -23.04 1.98 -9.18
CA TYR A 343 -21.61 2.12 -8.94
C TYR A 343 -21.27 3.10 -7.81
N VAL A 344 -22.22 3.93 -7.36
CA VAL A 344 -22.04 4.84 -6.24
C VAL A 344 -22.39 4.11 -4.95
N ARG A 345 -21.37 3.59 -4.26
CA ARG A 345 -21.48 3.06 -2.90
C ARG A 345 -20.37 3.55 -2.00
#